data_AF-A0A0X3X7M5-F1
#
_entry.id   AF-A0A0X3X7M5-F1
#
_cell.length_a   1.000
_cell.length_b   1.000
_cell.length_c   1.000
_cell.angle_alpha   90.00
_cell.angle_beta   90.00
_cell.angle_gamma   90.00
#
_symmetry.space_group_name_H-M   'P 1'
#
loop_
_entity.id
_entity.type
_entity.pdbx_description
1 polymer ?
#
loop_
_entity_poly.entity_id
_entity_poly.type
_entity_poly.pdbx_seq_one_letter_code
_entity_poly.pdbx_strand_id
1 'polypeptide(L)'
;MRNHLRRRGIRAVIPERADQQANRRQRGLTGGRPPAFDRETYKQRNTVERCINRLKRWRGIATRYEKTATVYLAGLHIAGIFLWSER
;
A
#
# COMPACT_ATOMS: atom_id res chain seq x y z
N MET A 1 4.50 15.22 -2.93
CA MET A 1 3.71 14.26 -2.12
C MET A 1 3.75 14.54 -0.60
N ARG A 2 4.87 14.40 0.11
CA ARG A 2 4.90 14.51 1.59
C ARG A 2 4.58 15.90 2.14
N ASN A 3 5.04 16.97 1.49
CA ASN A 3 4.65 18.34 1.85
C ASN A 3 3.13 18.57 1.68
N HIS A 4 2.51 17.95 0.69
CA HIS A 4 1.06 18.01 0.48
C HIS A 4 0.31 17.30 1.61
N LEU A 5 0.73 16.09 2.00
CA LEU A 5 0.15 15.36 3.13
C LEU A 5 0.29 16.13 4.45
N ARG A 6 1.47 16.71 4.70
CA ARG A 6 1.75 17.53 5.89
C ARG A 6 0.85 18.78 5.95
N ARG A 7 0.69 19.50 4.83
CA ARG A 7 -0.21 20.66 4.74
C ARG A 7 -1.68 20.29 5.03
N ARG A 8 -2.08 19.04 4.77
CA ARG A 8 -3.42 18.52 5.02
C ARG A 8 -3.58 17.83 6.38
N GLY A 9 -2.56 17.81 7.24
CA GLY A 9 -2.59 17.11 8.52
C GLY A 9 -2.62 15.58 8.43
N ILE A 10 -2.36 15.02 7.25
CA ILE A 10 -2.41 13.57 7.01
C ILE A 10 -1.09 12.94 7.43
N ARG A 11 -1.13 12.00 8.39
CA ARG A 11 0.06 11.25 8.82
C ARG A 11 0.53 10.32 7.69
N ALA A 12 1.80 10.45 7.30
CA ALA A 12 2.40 9.55 6.33
C ALA A 12 2.76 8.21 7.01
N VAL A 13 2.06 7.14 6.66
CA VAL A 13 2.33 5.78 7.18
C VAL A 13 3.45 5.08 6.40
N ILE A 14 3.81 5.59 5.22
CA ILE A 14 4.85 5.02 4.35
C ILE A 14 6.23 5.51 4.82
N PRO A 15 7.25 4.62 4.88
CA PRO A 15 8.59 4.99 5.29
C PRO A 15 9.23 6.02 4.35
N GLU A 16 10.17 6.81 4.91
CA GLU A 16 11.01 7.69 4.11
C GLU A 16 12.00 6.88 3.28
N ARG A 17 12.07 7.15 1.97
CA ARG A 17 13.12 6.58 1.11
C ARG A 17 14.50 7.02 1.60
N ALA A 18 15.51 6.16 1.46
CA ALA A 18 16.85 6.41 1.99
C ALA A 18 17.52 7.68 1.42
N ASP A 19 17.32 7.96 0.14
CA ASP A 19 17.77 9.18 -0.54
C ASP A 19 17.15 10.44 0.08
N GLN A 20 15.86 10.41 0.42
CA GLN A 20 15.19 11.52 1.10
C GLN A 20 15.71 11.73 2.53
N GLN A 21 16.00 10.64 3.25
CA GLN A 21 16.63 10.75 4.57
C GLN A 21 18.03 11.37 4.48
N ALA A 22 18.84 10.94 3.50
CA ALA A 22 20.18 11.45 3.27
C ALA A 22 20.17 12.94 2.89
N ASN A 23 19.33 13.33 1.92
CA ASN A 23 19.17 14.72 1.51
C ASN A 23 18.69 15.61 2.66
N ARG A 24 17.80 15.09 3.52
CA ARG A 24 17.35 15.79 4.74
C ARG A 24 18.50 16.01 5.72
N ARG A 25 19.33 14.99 5.96
CA ARG A 25 20.50 15.07 6.85
C ARG A 25 21.54 16.04 6.31
N GLN A 26 21.80 16.01 4.99
CA GLN A 26 22.74 16.92 4.32
C GLN A 26 22.32 18.40 4.45
N ARG A 27 21.02 18.69 4.51
CA ARG A 27 20.48 20.05 4.70
C ARG A 27 20.61 20.59 6.13
N GLY A 28 21.06 19.76 7.08
CA GLY A 28 21.26 20.16 8.48
C GLY A 28 20.00 20.77 9.10
N LEU A 29 20.15 21.97 9.67
CA LEU A 29 19.06 22.71 10.34
C LEU A 29 17.88 23.01 9.41
N THR A 30 18.14 23.24 8.11
CA THR A 30 17.09 23.51 7.11
C THR A 30 16.36 22.24 6.64
N GLY A 31 16.88 21.06 6.99
CA GLY A 31 16.28 19.77 6.63
C GLY A 31 14.99 19.45 7.38
N GLY A 32 14.74 20.09 8.52
CA GLY A 32 13.52 19.90 9.30
C GLY A 32 13.39 18.52 9.97
N ARG A 33 12.31 18.39 10.76
CA ARG A 33 12.04 17.21 11.60
C ARG A 33 11.69 15.98 10.77
N PRO A 34 12.27 14.79 11.07
CA PRO A 34 11.87 13.55 10.42
C PRO A 34 10.37 13.27 10.67
N PRO A 35 9.65 12.73 9.68
CA PRO A 35 8.25 12.41 9.85
C PRO A 35 8.06 11.26 10.84
N ALA A 36 6.95 11.30 11.59
CA ALA A 36 6.55 10.22 12.46
C ALA A 36 6.18 8.99 11.60
N PHE A 37 7.02 7.96 11.64
CA PHE A 37 6.80 6.69 10.98
C PHE A 37 6.61 5.60 12.04
N ASP A 38 5.48 4.90 11.97
CA ASP A 38 5.20 3.74 12.82
C ASP A 38 5.49 2.46 12.04
N ARG A 39 6.57 1.79 12.44
CA ARG A 39 7.04 0.55 11.80
C ARG A 39 6.08 -0.61 12.04
N GLU A 40 5.45 -0.70 13.21
CA GLU A 40 4.55 -1.82 13.52
C GLU A 40 3.26 -1.71 12.72
N THR A 41 2.68 -0.50 12.63
CA THR A 41 1.55 -0.26 11.75
C THR A 41 1.91 -0.52 10.29
N TYR A 42 3.11 -0.13 9.84
CA TYR A 42 3.54 -0.39 8.46
C TYR A 42 3.70 -1.89 8.14
N LYS A 43 4.09 -2.74 9.10
CA LYS A 43 4.20 -4.19 8.90
C LYS A 43 2.87 -4.84 8.54
N GLN A 44 1.74 -4.31 9.03
CA GLN A 44 0.40 -4.85 8.74
C GLN A 44 0.05 -4.82 7.25
N ARG A 45 0.71 -3.94 6.48
CA ARG A 45 0.60 -3.88 5.01
C ARG A 45 0.97 -5.21 4.34
N ASN A 46 1.94 -5.96 4.88
CA ASN A 46 2.34 -7.26 4.32
C ASN A 46 1.18 -8.27 4.31
N THR A 47 0.25 -8.19 5.27
CA THR A 47 -0.93 -9.06 5.28
C THR A 47 -1.87 -8.73 4.11
N VAL A 48 -2.11 -7.45 3.86
CA VAL A 48 -2.91 -6.99 2.72
C VAL A 48 -2.23 -7.36 1.40
N GLU A 49 -0.92 -7.14 1.27
CA GLU A 49 -0.17 -7.48 0.06
C GLU A 49 -0.18 -8.98 -0.22
N ARG A 50 0.01 -9.82 0.80
CA ARG A 50 -0.12 -11.28 0.65
C ARG A 50 -1.52 -11.70 0.24
N CYS A 51 -2.56 -11.07 0.79
CA CYS A 51 -3.95 -11.31 0.38
C CYS A 51 -4.16 -10.98 -1.12
N ILE A 52 -3.74 -9.78 -1.54
CA ILE A 52 -3.82 -9.35 -2.95
C ILE A 52 -3.02 -10.29 -3.86
N ASN A 53 -1.84 -10.73 -3.45
CA ASN A 53 -1.03 -11.68 -4.22
C ASN A 53 -1.73 -13.04 -4.36
N ARG A 54 -2.42 -13.53 -3.32
CA ARG A 54 -3.22 -14.76 -3.39
C ARG A 54 -4.40 -14.61 -4.36
N LEU A 55 -5.08 -13.46 -4.34
CA LEU A 55 -6.14 -13.14 -5.32
C LEU A 55 -5.60 -13.08 -6.75
N LYS A 56 -4.40 -12.52 -6.96
CA LYS A 56 -3.72 -12.47 -8.25
C LYS A 56 -3.21 -13.82 -8.77
N ARG A 57 -3.29 -14.92 -8.00
CA ARG A 57 -3.09 -16.28 -8.57
C ARG A 57 -4.15 -16.59 -9.62
N TRP A 58 -5.33 -16.00 -9.51
CA TRP A 58 -6.42 -16.14 -10.46
C TRP A 58 -6.11 -15.26 -11.67
N ARG A 59 -5.71 -15.89 -12.78
CA ARG A 59 -5.22 -15.20 -13.98
C ARG A 59 -6.20 -14.15 -14.50
N GLY A 60 -7.51 -14.43 -14.49
CA GLY A 60 -8.55 -13.46 -14.89
C GLY A 60 -8.54 -12.18 -14.04
N ILE A 61 -8.41 -12.31 -12.72
CA ILE A 61 -8.31 -11.17 -11.80
C ILE A 61 -7.01 -10.40 -11.98
N ALA A 62 -5.90 -11.11 -12.21
CA ALA A 62 -4.57 -10.51 -12.36
C ALA A 62 -4.46 -9.64 -13.63
N THR A 63 -5.03 -10.12 -14.74
CA THR A 63 -4.96 -9.43 -16.03
C THR A 63 -6.15 -8.54 -16.30
N ARG A 64 -7.25 -8.68 -15.55
CA ARG A 64 -8.51 -7.92 -15.71
C ARG A 64 -9.04 -8.04 -17.14
N TYR A 65 -9.31 -9.26 -17.58
CA TYR A 65 -9.84 -9.53 -18.92
C TYR A 65 -11.35 -9.34 -19.04
N GLU A 66 -12.05 -9.19 -17.93
CA GLU A 66 -13.48 -9.01 -17.89
C GLU A 66 -13.87 -7.65 -18.50
N LYS A 67 -14.76 -7.67 -19.49
CA LYS A 67 -15.20 -6.48 -20.24
C LYS A 67 -15.96 -5.46 -19.37
N THR A 68 -16.64 -5.94 -18.34
CA THR A 68 -17.51 -5.12 -17.49
C THR A 68 -17.04 -5.16 -16.04
N ALA A 69 -17.13 -4.01 -15.36
CA ALA A 69 -16.79 -3.88 -13.94
C ALA A 69 -17.57 -4.86 -13.05
N THR A 70 -18.83 -5.13 -13.38
CA THR A 70 -19.69 -6.10 -12.67
C THR A 70 -19.13 -7.52 -12.70
N VAL A 71 -18.67 -7.98 -13.88
CA VAL A 71 -18.12 -9.34 -14.03
C VAL A 71 -16.79 -9.45 -13.30
N TYR A 72 -15.94 -8.42 -13.38
CA TYR A 72 -14.71 -8.36 -12.60
C TYR A 72 -14.98 -8.41 -11.09
N LEU A 73 -15.96 -7.64 -10.61
CA LEU A 73 -16.34 -7.61 -9.20
C LEU A 73 -16.90 -8.95 -8.72
N ALA A 74 -17.74 -9.60 -9.54
CA ALA A 74 -18.23 -10.95 -9.24
C ALA A 74 -17.07 -11.95 -9.13
N GLY A 75 -16.11 -11.91 -10.06
CA GLY A 75 -14.89 -12.72 -9.99
C GLY A 75 -14.08 -12.47 -8.71
N LEU A 76 -13.94 -11.19 -8.30
CA LEU A 76 -13.26 -10.83 -7.06
C LEU A 76 -13.97 -11.37 -5.82
N HIS A 77 -15.32 -11.32 -5.79
CA HIS A 77 -16.10 -11.90 -4.69
C HIS A 77 -15.94 -13.41 -4.60
N ILE A 78 -16.02 -14.11 -5.74
CA ILE A 78 -15.84 -15.56 -5.80
C ILE A 78 -14.44 -15.93 -5.29
N ALA A 79 -13.39 -15.29 -5.82
CA ALA A 79 -12.02 -15.55 -5.36
C ALA A 79 -11.81 -15.20 -3.87
N GLY A 80 -12.50 -14.16 -3.38
CA GLY A 80 -12.53 -13.81 -1.95
C GLY A 80 -13.17 -14.90 -1.08
N ILE A 81 -14.28 -15.48 -1.53
CA ILE A 81 -14.96 -16.59 -0.84
C ILE A 81 -14.03 -17.81 -0.76
N PHE A 82 -13.39 -18.18 -1.87
CA PHE A 82 -12.43 -19.29 -1.88
C PHE A 82 -11.24 -19.02 -0.95
N LEU A 83 -10.68 -17.80 -0.99
CA LEU A 83 -9.58 -17.41 -0.12
C LEU A 83 -9.97 -17.45 1.38
N TRP A 84 -11.22 -17.14 1.69
CA TRP A 84 -11.76 -17.25 3.05
C TRP A 84 -11.97 -18.69 3.48
N SER A 85 -12.44 -19.56 2.57
CA SER A 85 -12.65 -20.99 2.84
C SER A 85 -11.35 -21.81 2.91
N GLU A 86 -10.25 -21.31 2.33
CA GLU A 86 -8.90 -21.89 2.46
C GLU A 86 -8.24 -21.61 3.83
N ARG A 87 -8.94 -20.92 4.75
CA ARG A 87 -8.45 -20.56 6.08
C ARG A 87 -8.92 -21.56 7.13
#